data_AF-A0A934THE6-F1
#
_entry.id   AF-A0A934THE6-F1
#
_cell.length_a   1.000
_cell.length_b   1.000
_cell.length_c   1.000
_cell.angle_alpha   90.00
_cell.angle_beta   90.00
_cell.angle_gamma   90.00
#
_symmetry.space_group_name_H-M   'P 1'
#
loop_
_entity.id
_entity.type
_entity.pdbx_description
1 polymer ?
#
loop_
_entity_poly.entity_id
_entity_poly.type
_entity_poly.pdbx_seq_one_letter_code
_entity_poly.pdbx_strand_id
1 'polypeptide(L)'
;MIYPENFEIKIGFDKIRQLLAAKCLSSLGKEKVQEMAFSSDHFHIKESLFQTDEFKRIIQEGVDFPTNYFLDVRSSLRNIHIAGPWI
;
A
#
# COMPACT_ATOMS: atom_id res chain seq x y z
N MET A 1 -3.62 10.76 16.58
CA MET A 1 -4.21 11.93 15.86
C MET A 1 -3.07 12.87 15.51
N ILE A 2 -2.71 12.98 14.23
CA ILE A 2 -1.67 13.90 13.77
C ILE A 2 -2.36 15.26 13.57
N TYR A 3 -1.96 16.23 14.38
CA TYR A 3 -2.45 17.59 14.34
C TYR A 3 -1.30 18.51 13.90
N PRO A 4 -1.54 19.53 13.06
CA PRO A 4 -2.81 19.90 12.41
C PRO A 4 -3.17 19.03 11.19
N GLU A 5 -4.41 19.09 10.68
CA GLU A 5 -4.85 18.33 9.49
C GLU A 5 -3.94 18.57 8.26
N ASN A 6 -3.40 19.77 8.12
CA ASN A 6 -2.47 20.13 7.05
C ASN A 6 -1.02 19.73 7.33
N PHE A 7 -0.75 18.91 8.34
CA PHE A 7 0.62 18.50 8.71
C PHE A 7 1.34 17.88 7.51
N GLU A 8 0.68 16.97 6.80
CA GLU A 8 1.26 16.29 5.63
C GLU A 8 1.69 17.26 4.53
N ILE A 9 0.84 18.25 4.23
CA ILE A 9 1.12 19.30 3.23
C ILE A 9 2.26 20.21 3.72
N LYS A 10 2.26 20.58 5.01
CA LYS A 10 3.28 21.46 5.59
C LYS A 10 4.68 20.87 5.52
N ILE A 11 4.81 19.56 5.68
CA ILE A 11 6.10 18.86 5.55
C ILE A 11 6.41 18.45 4.10
N GLY A 12 5.48 18.67 3.16
CA GLY A 12 5.63 18.32 1.75
C GLY A 12 5.53 16.81 1.45
N PHE A 13 5.00 16.02 2.40
CA PHE A 13 4.89 14.57 2.24
C PHE A 13 3.77 14.18 1.27
N ASP A 14 2.82 15.08 1.02
CA ASP A 14 1.79 14.95 -0.02
C ASP A 14 2.41 14.65 -1.40
N LYS A 15 3.54 15.29 -1.72
CA LYS A 15 4.28 15.05 -2.97
C LYS A 15 4.87 13.65 -3.02
N ILE A 16 5.40 13.16 -1.89
CA ILE A 16 5.93 11.80 -1.78
C ILE A 16 4.80 10.79 -2.00
N ARG A 17 3.65 11.01 -1.38
CA ARG A 17 2.46 10.15 -1.57
C ARG A 17 2.00 10.13 -3.03
N GLN A 18 1.98 11.28 -3.71
CA GLN A 18 1.66 11.35 -5.14
C GLN A 18 2.66 10.57 -6.01
N LEU A 19 3.95 10.72 -5.75
CA LEU A 19 5.00 9.98 -6.47
C LEU A 19 4.88 8.47 -6.25
N LEU A 20 4.63 8.04 -5.00
CA LEU A 20 4.39 6.63 -4.67
C LEU A 20 3.19 6.08 -5.43
N ALA A 21 2.05 6.77 -5.39
CA ALA A 21 0.83 6.35 -6.09
C ALA A 21 1.03 6.26 -7.62
N ALA A 22 1.84 7.15 -8.20
CA ALA A 22 2.18 7.11 -9.62
C ALA A 22 3.09 5.93 -9.99
N LYS A 23 3.86 5.40 -9.04
CA LYS A 23 4.75 4.24 -9.23
C LYS A 23 4.10 2.90 -8.86
N CYS A 24 2.91 2.91 -8.26
CA CYS A 24 2.17 1.68 -7.99
C CYS A 24 1.77 0.95 -9.27
N LEU A 25 2.03 -0.37 -9.30
CA LEU A 25 1.73 -1.25 -10.44
C LEU A 25 0.24 -1.60 -10.55
N SER A 26 -0.55 -1.44 -9.48
CA SER A 26 -1.95 -1.85 -9.41
C SER A 26 -2.82 -0.87 -8.65
N SER A 27 -4.15 -0.96 -8.85
CA SER A 27 -5.14 -0.21 -8.08
C SER A 27 -5.04 -0.51 -6.58
N LEU A 28 -4.79 -1.77 -6.21
CA LEU A 28 -4.60 -2.21 -4.83
C LEU A 28 -3.41 -1.48 -4.17
N GLY A 29 -2.29 -1.33 -4.89
CA GLY A 29 -1.14 -0.57 -4.40
C GLY A 29 -1.48 0.91 -4.18
N LYS A 30 -2.25 1.51 -5.09
CA LYS A 30 -2.69 2.91 -4.96
C LYS A 30 -3.60 3.11 -3.75
N GLU A 31 -4.53 2.19 -3.51
CA GLU A 31 -5.37 2.21 -2.30
C GLU A 31 -4.53 2.11 -1.04
N LYS A 32 -3.53 1.21 -1.00
CA LYS A 32 -2.61 1.10 0.14
C LYS A 32 -1.85 2.41 0.40
N VAL A 33 -1.39 3.10 -0.64
CA VAL A 33 -0.74 4.42 -0.51
C VAL A 33 -1.72 5.48 0.02
N GLN A 34 -3.00 5.42 -0.37
CA GLN A 34 -4.02 6.33 0.15
C GLN A 34 -4.35 6.04 1.62
N GLU A 35 -4.37 4.79 2.03
CA GLU A 35 -4.61 4.35 3.42
C GLU A 35 -3.44 4.63 4.37
N MET A 36 -2.25 4.99 3.85
CA MET A 36 -1.10 5.30 4.70
C MET A 36 -1.41 6.42 5.69
N ALA A 37 -1.09 6.16 6.96
CA ALA A 37 -1.19 7.10 8.05
C ALA A 37 0.14 7.16 8.80
N PHE A 38 0.46 8.33 9.34
CA PHE A 38 1.62 8.46 10.21
C PHE A 38 1.39 7.68 11.50
N SER A 39 2.41 6.92 11.91
CA SER A 39 2.45 6.23 13.19
C SER A 39 3.41 6.93 14.14
N SER A 40 3.13 6.83 15.44
CA SER A 40 4.04 7.22 16.52
C SER A 40 4.57 6.01 17.30
N ASP A 41 4.18 4.80 16.90
CA ASP A 41 4.68 3.57 17.52
C ASP A 41 6.07 3.22 16.96
N HIS A 42 7.07 3.31 17.84
CA HIS A 42 8.45 3.04 17.50
C HIS A 42 8.66 1.64 16.91
N PHE A 43 8.00 0.60 17.44
CA PHE A 43 8.19 -0.77 16.95
C PHE A 43 7.67 -0.92 15.53
N HIS A 44 6.46 -0.43 15.29
CA HIS A 44 5.85 -0.44 13.95
C HIS A 44 6.67 0.37 12.92
N ILE A 45 7.18 1.55 13.32
CA ILE A 45 8.03 2.37 12.46
C ILE A 45 9.33 1.63 12.12
N LYS A 46 9.99 1.05 13.12
CA LYS A 46 11.25 0.32 12.93
C LYS A 46 11.07 -0.88 12.00
N GLU A 47 10.01 -1.65 12.20
CA GLU A 47 9.67 -2.79 11.36
C GLU A 47 9.41 -2.37 9.91
N SER A 48 8.57 -1.35 9.71
CA SER A 48 8.24 -0.84 8.36
C SER A 48 9.47 -0.33 7.62
N LEU A 49 10.39 0.35 8.31
CA LEU A 49 11.66 0.81 7.74
C LEU A 49 12.57 -0.35 7.37
N PHE A 50 12.66 -1.37 8.22
CA PHE A 50 13.47 -2.56 7.95
C PHE A 50 12.96 -3.34 6.72
N GLN A 51 11.65 -3.57 6.66
CA GLN A 51 11.00 -4.22 5.50
C GLN A 51 11.25 -3.43 4.21
N THR A 52 11.20 -2.09 4.27
CA THR A 52 11.46 -1.24 3.11
C THR A 52 12.92 -1.32 2.66
N ASP A 53 13.86 -1.33 3.59
CA ASP A 53 15.29 -1.43 3.29
C ASP A 53 15.65 -2.80 2.70
N GLU A 54 15.15 -3.90 3.29
CA GLU A 54 15.30 -5.23 2.73
C GLU A 54 14.74 -5.31 1.31
N PHE A 55 13.52 -4.80 1.09
CA PHE A 55 12.90 -4.85 -0.23
C PHE A 55 13.70 -4.05 -1.28
N LYS A 56 14.24 -2.90 -0.89
CA LYS A 56 15.14 -2.12 -1.74
C LYS A 56 16.40 -2.93 -2.10
N ARG A 57 17.00 -3.64 -1.14
CA ARG A 57 18.17 -4.49 -1.37
C ARG A 57 17.86 -5.64 -2.33
N ILE A 58 16.72 -6.33 -2.15
CA ILE A 58 16.26 -7.40 -3.05
C ILE A 58 16.19 -6.90 -4.50
N ILE A 59 15.59 -5.72 -4.73
CA ILE A 59 15.50 -5.11 -6.06
C ILE A 59 16.89 -4.77 -6.62
N GLN A 60 17.79 -4.23 -5.79
CA GLN A 60 19.14 -3.84 -6.22
C GLN A 60 20.05 -5.03 -6.52
N GLU A 61 19.90 -6.13 -5.77
CA GLU A 61 20.64 -7.37 -5.97
C GLU A 61 20.16 -8.14 -7.23
N GLY A 62 19.11 -7.64 -7.91
CA GLY A 62 18.61 -8.22 -9.16
C GLY A 62 17.87 -9.54 -8.96
N VAL A 63 17.44 -9.82 -7.73
CA VAL A 63 16.60 -10.98 -7.42
C VAL A 63 15.23 -10.75 -8.06
N ASP A 64 14.81 -11.70 -8.89
CA ASP A 64 13.51 -11.65 -9.56
C ASP A 64 12.39 -11.74 -8.51
N PHE A 65 11.81 -10.59 -8.16
CA PHE A 65 10.71 -10.52 -7.22
C PHE A 65 9.38 -10.61 -7.99
N PRO A 66 8.43 -11.46 -7.57
CA PRO A 66 7.15 -11.60 -8.24
C PRO A 66 6.33 -10.30 -8.12
N THR A 67 6.46 -9.44 -9.13
CA THR A 67 5.76 -8.16 -9.25
C THR A 67 4.60 -8.21 -10.25
N ASN A 68 4.35 -9.39 -10.83
CA ASN A 68 3.27 -9.63 -11.77
C ASN A 68 2.02 -10.16 -11.03
N TYR A 69 0.83 -9.94 -11.60
CA TYR A 69 -0.47 -10.48 -11.13
C TYR A 69 -1.10 -9.84 -9.89
N PHE A 70 -1.02 -8.52 -9.74
CA PHE A 70 -1.86 -7.79 -8.77
C PHE A 70 -3.29 -7.60 -9.31
N LEU A 71 -4.10 -8.66 -9.25
CA LEU A 71 -5.49 -8.63 -9.69
C LEU A 71 -6.42 -8.22 -8.54
N ASP A 72 -7.29 -7.24 -8.79
CA ASP A 72 -8.39 -6.95 -7.86
C ASP A 72 -9.51 -7.97 -8.04
N VAL A 73 -9.49 -9.00 -7.20
CA VAL A 73 -10.47 -10.09 -7.20
C VAL A 73 -11.74 -9.79 -6.38
N ARG A 74 -11.84 -8.62 -5.73
CA ARG A 74 -12.97 -8.29 -4.85
C ARG A 74 -14.31 -8.29 -5.60
N SER A 75 -14.30 -7.80 -6.84
CA SER A 75 -15.46 -7.80 -7.73
C SER A 75 -15.90 -9.22 -8.10
N SER A 76 -14.95 -10.10 -8.45
CA SER A 76 -15.19 -11.51 -8.75
C SER A 76 -15.71 -12.28 -7.52
N LEU A 77 -15.12 -12.05 -6.34
CA LEU A 77 -15.57 -12.68 -5.09
C LEU A 77 -16.99 -12.26 -4.70
N ARG A 78 -17.37 -11.00 -4.95
CA ARG A 78 -18.75 -10.55 -4.70
C ARG A 78 -19.77 -11.32 -5.54
N ASN A 79 -19.40 -11.70 -6.76
CA ASN A 79 -20.26 -12.46 -7.68
C ASN A 79 -20.29 -13.98 -7.38
N ILE A 80 -19.40 -14.49 -6.53
CA ILE A 80 -19.35 -15.89 -6.09
C ILE A 80 -20.32 -16.15 -4.93
N HIS A 81 -21.16 -15.18 -4.56
CA HIS A 81 -22.26 -15.45 -3.62
C HIS A 81 -23.09 -16.63 -4.13
N ILE A 82 -23.22 -17.63 -3.26
CA ILE A 82 -24.05 -18.81 -3.49
C ILE A 82 -25.44 -18.30 -3.88
N ALA A 83 -25.90 -18.61 -5.09
CA ALA A 83 -27.30 -18.47 -5.43
C ALA A 83 -28.08 -19.22 -4.35
N GLY A 84 -28.86 -18.49 -3.55
CA GLY A 84 -29.65 -19.06 -2.46
C GLY A 84 -30.46 -20.26 -2.94
N PRO A 85 -30.80 -21.21 -2.04
CA PRO A 85 -31.48 -22.43 -2.44
C PRO A 85 -32.74 -22.06 -3.21
N TRP A 86 -32.84 -22.59 -4.44
CA TRP A 86 -34.04 -22.50 -5.24
C TRP A 86 -35.19 -23.16 -4.46
N ILE A 87 -36.07 -22.35 -3.88
CA ILE A 87 -37.42 -22.73 -3.43
C ILE A 87 -38.35 -21.57 -3.76
#